data_AF-A0ABD2N4E8-F1
#
_entry.id   AF-A0ABD2N4E8-F1
#
_cell.length_a   1.000
_cell.length_b   1.000
_cell.length_c   1.000
_cell.angle_alpha   90.00
_cell.angle_beta   90.00
_cell.angle_gamma   90.00
#
_symmetry.space_group_name_H-M   'P 1'
#
loop_
_entity.id
_entity.type
_entity.pdbx_description
1 polymer ?
#
loop_
_entity_poly.entity_id
_entity_poly.type
_entity_poly.pdbx_seq_one_letter_code
_entity_poly.pdbx_strand_id
1 'polypeptide(L)'
;MVEETPNTTNNKPKGKTNRPRAVYSWTVADVQKWLERHCGEYYDHYASNFAVHEVTGRTLLRINDNSLLRLGITDVQHRDAIWRQILKLRLKTDIMEIRDIQKRNTNNMFYDYSIA
;
A
#
# COMPACT_ATOMS: atom_id res chain seq x y z
N MET A 1 -28.59 -48.62 14.49
CA MET A 1 -28.66 -47.42 13.62
C MET A 1 -28.37 -46.22 14.50
N VAL A 2 -27.11 -45.80 14.55
CA VAL A 2 -26.70 -44.58 15.26
C VAL A 2 -25.82 -43.85 14.26
N GLU A 3 -26.28 -42.70 13.80
CA GLU A 3 -25.59 -41.89 12.80
C GLU A 3 -24.38 -41.21 13.42
N GLU A 4 -23.19 -41.45 12.85
CA GLU A 4 -21.98 -40.69 13.16
C GLU A 4 -21.99 -39.38 12.37
N THR A 5 -21.89 -38.25 13.06
CA THR A 5 -21.68 -36.94 12.44
C THR A 5 -20.18 -36.60 12.45
N PRO A 6 -19.56 -36.24 11.31
CA PRO A 6 -18.15 -35.84 11.29
C PRO A 6 -17.99 -34.37 11.72
N ASN A 7 -17.33 -34.20 12.86
CA ASN A 7 -16.95 -32.94 13.48
C ASN A 7 -15.89 -32.22 12.62
N THR A 8 -16.28 -31.16 11.91
CA THR A 8 -15.36 -30.34 11.10
C THR A 8 -14.53 -29.43 12.01
N THR A 9 -13.25 -29.76 12.15
CA THR A 9 -12.24 -28.98 12.87
C THR A 9 -11.90 -27.70 12.11
N ASN A 10 -12.47 -26.59 12.57
CA ASN A 10 -12.26 -25.27 11.99
C ASN A 10 -10.89 -24.71 12.43
N ASN A 11 -9.83 -25.06 11.69
CA ASN A 11 -8.49 -24.51 11.88
C ASN A 11 -8.46 -23.04 11.44
N LYS A 12 -8.72 -22.12 12.39
CA LYS A 12 -8.56 -20.68 12.19
C LYS A 12 -7.06 -20.32 12.32
N PRO A 13 -6.38 -19.84 11.26
CA PRO A 13 -4.97 -19.47 11.35
C PRO A 13 -4.80 -18.23 12.25
N LYS A 14 -3.88 -18.36 13.20
CA LYS A 14 -3.47 -17.37 14.20
C LYS A 14 -3.15 -16.02 13.54
N GLY A 15 -3.64 -14.93 14.15
CA GLY A 15 -3.56 -13.57 13.65
C GLY A 15 -2.14 -13.14 13.29
N LYS A 16 -1.95 -12.80 12.01
CA LYS A 16 -0.74 -12.14 11.53
C LYS A 16 -0.64 -10.78 12.22
N THR A 17 0.49 -10.46 12.81
CA THR A 17 0.82 -9.11 13.27
C THR A 17 0.47 -8.13 12.15
N ASN A 18 -0.37 -7.13 12.45
CA ASN A 18 -1.04 -6.28 11.46
C ASN A 18 -0.06 -5.24 10.88
N ARG A 19 1.01 -5.72 10.24
CA ARG A 19 1.99 -4.88 9.55
C ARG A 19 1.28 -4.14 8.42
N PRO A 20 1.43 -2.82 8.31
CA PRO A 20 0.86 -2.06 7.21
C PRO A 20 1.28 -2.68 5.88
N ARG A 21 0.30 -2.94 5.02
CA ARG A 21 0.52 -3.50 3.69
C ARG A 21 1.42 -2.56 2.88
N ALA A 22 2.46 -3.10 2.24
CA ALA A 22 3.38 -2.33 1.42
C ALA A 22 2.63 -1.69 0.23
N VAL A 23 2.99 -0.46 -0.13
CA VAL A 23 2.31 0.32 -1.20
C VAL A 23 2.27 -0.44 -2.51
N TYR A 24 3.34 -1.15 -2.87
CA TYR A 24 3.39 -1.96 -4.10
C TYR A 24 2.31 -3.04 -4.18
N SER A 25 1.71 -3.42 -3.05
CA SER A 25 0.62 -4.41 -2.97
C SER A 25 -0.75 -3.79 -2.72
N TRP A 26 -0.87 -2.45 -2.78
CA TRP A 26 -2.14 -1.75 -2.64
C TRP A 26 -3.03 -1.95 -3.86
N THR A 27 -4.28 -2.28 -3.57
CA THR A 27 -5.38 -2.32 -4.54
C THR A 27 -5.87 -0.90 -4.86
N VAL A 28 -6.77 -0.76 -5.84
CA VAL A 28 -7.45 0.52 -6.13
C VAL A 28 -8.16 1.03 -4.87
N ALA A 29 -8.83 0.17 -4.10
CA ALA A 29 -9.51 0.56 -2.87
C ALA A 29 -8.54 1.09 -1.79
N ASP A 30 -7.33 0.51 -1.69
CA ASP A 30 -6.31 1.03 -0.77
C ASP A 30 -5.79 2.40 -1.23
N VAL A 31 -5.65 2.62 -2.53
CA VAL A 31 -5.28 3.92 -3.10
C VAL A 31 -6.38 4.96 -2.86
N GLN A 32 -7.67 4.60 -2.98
CA GLN A 32 -8.79 5.48 -2.67
C GLN A 32 -8.75 5.94 -1.21
N LYS A 33 -8.55 5.01 -0.27
CA LYS A 33 -8.39 5.35 1.17
C LYS A 33 -7.18 6.24 1.43
N TRP A 34 -6.07 6.01 0.72
CA TRP A 34 -4.91 6.88 0.82
C TRP A 34 -5.21 8.29 0.29
N LEU A 35 -5.90 8.39 -0.85
CA LEU A 35 -6.28 9.66 -1.47
C LEU A 35 -7.22 10.45 -0.55
N GLU A 36 -8.25 9.81 0.00
CA GLU A 36 -9.18 10.42 0.96
C GLU A 36 -8.45 10.97 2.18
N ARG A 37 -7.51 10.19 2.74
CA ARG A 37 -6.78 10.56 3.94
C ARG A 37 -5.76 11.68 3.73
N HIS A 38 -5.06 11.68 2.60
CA HIS A 38 -3.90 12.56 2.38
C HIS A 38 -4.17 13.71 1.41
N CYS A 39 -5.21 13.60 0.61
CA CYS A 39 -5.64 14.57 -0.39
C CYS A 39 -7.14 14.89 -0.21
N GLY A 40 -7.66 14.88 1.02
CA GLY A 40 -9.09 15.00 1.31
C GLY A 40 -9.78 16.21 0.68
N GLU A 41 -9.12 17.37 0.65
CA GLU A 41 -9.62 18.59 0.00
C GLU A 41 -9.88 18.42 -1.52
N TYR A 42 -9.21 17.44 -2.14
CA TYR A 42 -9.29 17.15 -3.57
C TYR A 42 -9.94 15.79 -3.85
N TYR A 43 -10.37 15.06 -2.83
CA TYR A 43 -10.87 13.70 -2.98
C TYR A 43 -12.14 13.67 -3.83
N ASP A 44 -13.13 14.49 -3.50
CA ASP A 44 -14.41 14.55 -4.24
C ASP A 44 -14.23 14.92 -5.71
N HIS A 45 -13.17 15.66 -6.04
CA HIS A 45 -12.87 16.10 -7.41
C HIS A 45 -12.22 14.99 -8.25
N TYR A 46 -11.40 14.13 -7.65
CA TYR A 46 -10.51 13.23 -8.39
C TYR A 46 -10.60 11.75 -8.01
N ALA A 47 -11.36 11.37 -6.99
CA ALA A 47 -11.55 9.97 -6.59
C ALA A 47 -12.00 9.11 -7.78
N SER A 48 -12.97 9.60 -8.56
CA SER A 48 -13.45 8.94 -9.77
C SER A 48 -12.36 8.75 -10.82
N ASN A 49 -11.53 9.77 -11.07
CA ASN A 49 -10.40 9.67 -12.00
C ASN A 49 -9.43 8.55 -11.59
N PHE A 50 -9.05 8.47 -10.32
CA PHE A 50 -8.19 7.39 -9.81
C PHE A 50 -8.86 6.01 -9.92
N ALA A 51 -10.18 5.92 -9.72
CA ALA A 51 -10.92 4.67 -9.78
C ALA A 51 -11.08 4.15 -11.22
N VAL A 52 -11.52 5.02 -12.14
CA VAL A 52 -11.78 4.68 -13.55
C VAL A 52 -10.49 4.24 -14.26
N HIS A 53 -9.36 4.87 -13.94
CA HIS A 53 -8.05 4.48 -14.47
C HIS A 53 -7.39 3.34 -13.68
N GLU A 54 -8.13 2.71 -12.76
CA GLU A 54 -7.68 1.57 -11.96
C GLU A 54 -6.30 1.80 -11.31
N VAL A 55 -6.10 2.98 -10.70
CA VAL A 55 -4.81 3.35 -10.13
C VAL A 55 -4.52 2.48 -8.90
N THR A 56 -3.70 1.45 -9.09
CA THR A 56 -3.14 0.61 -8.02
C THR A 56 -1.92 1.25 -7.38
N GLY A 57 -1.44 0.71 -6.26
CA GLY A 57 -0.22 1.22 -5.63
C GLY A 57 1.03 1.14 -6.51
N ARG A 58 1.13 0.13 -7.40
CA ARG A 58 2.22 0.02 -8.38
C ARG A 58 2.18 1.20 -9.37
N THR A 59 0.98 1.56 -9.84
CA THR A 59 0.76 2.72 -10.72
C THR A 59 1.07 4.02 -9.98
N LEU A 60 0.59 4.17 -8.74
CA LEU A 60 0.81 5.36 -7.91
C LEU A 60 2.30 5.66 -7.67
N LEU A 61 3.10 4.61 -7.42
CA LEU A 61 4.56 4.73 -7.25
C LEU A 61 5.30 5.11 -8.55
N ARG A 62 4.65 5.01 -9.71
CA ARG A 62 5.25 5.33 -11.03
C ARG A 62 4.69 6.59 -11.68
N ILE A 63 3.54 7.08 -11.23
CA ILE A 63 2.91 8.30 -11.75
C ILE A 63 3.90 9.49 -11.69
N ASN A 64 3.82 10.41 -12.64
CA ASN A 64 4.52 11.68 -12.61
C ASN A 64 3.52 12.82 -12.84
N ASP A 65 3.97 14.07 -12.78
CA ASP A 65 3.11 15.23 -13.02
C ASP A 65 2.31 15.12 -14.34
N ASN A 66 2.99 14.77 -15.43
CA ASN A 66 2.35 14.54 -16.74
C ASN A 66 1.30 13.41 -16.71
N SER A 67 1.49 12.39 -15.87
CA SER A 67 0.52 11.31 -15.71
C SER A 67 -0.72 11.80 -14.96
N LEU A 68 -0.56 12.66 -13.95
CA LEU A 68 -1.68 13.29 -13.25
C LEU A 68 -2.47 14.22 -14.16
N LEU A 69 -1.78 14.96 -15.05
CA LEU A 69 -2.43 15.77 -16.07
C LEU A 69 -3.28 14.90 -17.00
N ARG A 70 -2.72 13.80 -17.51
CA ARG A 70 -3.46 12.84 -18.36
C ARG A 70 -4.58 12.10 -17.64
N LEU A 71 -4.48 11.95 -16.31
CA LEU A 71 -5.53 11.40 -15.45
C LEU A 71 -6.75 12.35 -15.34
N GLY A 72 -6.59 13.63 -15.71
CA GLY A 72 -7.64 14.65 -15.68
C GLY A 72 -7.47 15.72 -14.60
N ILE A 73 -6.32 15.76 -13.92
CA ILE A 73 -6.01 16.78 -12.89
C ILE A 73 -5.37 17.99 -13.59
N THR A 74 -6.20 18.80 -14.25
CA THR A 74 -5.76 19.93 -15.08
C THR A 74 -5.37 21.16 -14.26
N ASP A 75 -6.05 21.40 -13.13
CA ASP A 75 -5.69 22.47 -12.19
C ASP A 75 -4.28 22.25 -11.62
N VAL A 76 -3.41 23.25 -11.81
CA VAL A 76 -2.00 23.17 -11.43
C VAL A 76 -1.79 23.12 -9.93
N GLN A 77 -2.61 23.83 -9.14
CA GLN A 77 -2.50 23.86 -7.68
C GLN A 77 -2.92 22.52 -7.09
N HIS A 78 -4.03 21.97 -7.60
CA HIS A 78 -4.50 20.64 -7.19
C HIS A 78 -3.49 19.57 -7.56
N ARG A 79 -2.96 19.61 -8.79
CA ARG A 79 -1.95 18.66 -9.27
C ARG A 79 -0.69 18.72 -8.43
N ASP A 80 -0.17 19.91 -8.13
CA ASP A 80 1.02 20.08 -7.28
C ASP A 80 0.79 19.59 -5.85
N ALA A 81 -0.39 19.86 -5.27
CA ALA A 81 -0.74 19.36 -3.93
C ALA A 81 -0.79 17.82 -3.88
N ILE A 82 -1.46 17.17 -4.84
CA ILE A 82 -1.52 15.71 -4.95
C ILE A 82 -0.12 15.14 -5.22
N TRP A 83 0.65 15.75 -6.11
CA TRP A 83 2.01 15.34 -6.42
C TRP A 83 2.92 15.34 -5.19
N ARG A 84 2.86 16.39 -4.37
CA ARG A 84 3.60 16.45 -3.10
C ARG A 84 3.23 15.30 -2.15
N GLN A 85 1.97 14.89 -2.10
CA GLN A 85 1.56 13.74 -1.28
C GLN A 85 2.10 12.41 -1.84
N ILE A 86 2.14 12.25 -3.16
CA ILE A 86 2.76 11.07 -3.81
C ILE A 86 4.25 10.99 -3.48
N LEU A 87 4.98 12.12 -3.53
CA LEU A 87 6.40 12.17 -3.16
C LEU A 87 6.63 11.78 -1.69
N LYS A 88 5.81 12.30 -0.77
CA LYS A 88 5.85 11.91 0.66
C LYS A 88 5.61 10.40 0.84
N LEU A 89 4.66 9.83 0.11
CA LEU A 89 4.37 8.39 0.15
C LEU A 89 5.58 7.56 -0.31
N ARG A 90 6.26 7.99 -1.38
CA ARG A 90 7.47 7.32 -1.90
C ARG A 90 8.59 7.33 -0.88
N LEU A 91 8.94 8.50 -0.35
CA LEU A 91 9.96 8.62 0.69
C LEU A 91 9.66 7.72 1.89
N LYS A 92 8.40 7.70 2.35
CA LYS A 92 7.99 6.81 3.44
C LYS A 92 8.16 5.33 3.07
N THR A 93 7.81 4.95 1.84
CA THR A 93 7.95 3.57 1.35
C THR A 93 9.41 3.16 1.32
N ASP A 94 10.28 4.01 0.76
CA ASP A 94 11.72 3.75 0.65
C ASP A 94 12.37 3.63 2.04
N ILE A 95 12.04 4.53 2.97
CA ILE A 95 12.54 4.48 4.36
C ILE A 95 12.10 3.18 5.05
N MET A 96 10.85 2.77 4.86
CA MET A 96 10.35 1.52 5.43
C MET A 96 11.07 0.31 4.83
N GLU A 97 11.25 0.30 3.51
CA GLU A 97 11.97 -0.77 2.81
C GLU A 97 13.42 -0.89 3.27
N ILE A 98 14.15 0.22 3.40
CA ILE A 98 15.52 0.24 3.93
C ILE A 98 15.56 -0.34 5.35
N ARG A 99 14.65 0.07 6.23
CA ARG A 99 14.57 -0.47 7.61
C ARG A 99 14.26 -1.97 7.62
N ASP A 100 13.44 -2.43 6.69
CA ASP A 100 13.08 -3.83 6.58
C ASP A 100 14.24 -4.69 6.06
N ILE A 101 15.02 -4.17 5.11
CA ILE A 101 16.26 -4.80 4.63
C ILE A 101 17.27 -4.89 5.77
N GLN A 102 17.48 -3.81 6.52
CA GLN A 102 18.39 -3.79 7.67
C GLN A 102 18.02 -4.85 8.72
N LYS A 103 16.72 -4.94 9.09
CA LYS A 103 16.24 -5.95 10.04
C LYS A 103 16.43 -7.38 9.56
N ARG A 104 16.23 -7.65 8.27
CA ARG A 104 16.48 -8.97 7.68
C ARG A 104 17.96 -9.32 7.76
N ASN A 105 18.83 -8.36 7.42
CA ASN A 105 20.28 -8.55 7.49
C ASN A 105 20.79 -8.79 8.92
N THR A 106 20.29 -8.04 9.91
CA THR A 106 20.65 -8.25 11.32
C THR A 106 20.21 -9.62 11.82
N ASN A 107 19.01 -10.06 11.43
CA ASN A 107 18.54 -11.38 11.81
C ASN A 107 19.40 -12.47 11.16
N ASN A 108 19.76 -12.32 9.87
CA ASN A 108 20.62 -13.29 9.19
C ASN A 108 22.00 -13.41 9.84
N MET A 109 22.62 -12.29 10.19
CA MET A 109 23.92 -12.28 10.89
C MET A 109 23.83 -12.97 12.26
N PHE A 110 22.74 -12.78 13.01
CA PHE A 110 22.56 -13.47 14.29
C PHE A 110 22.43 -14.99 14.12
N TYR A 111 21.74 -15.46 13.08
CA TYR A 111 21.65 -16.89 12.78
C TYR A 111 23.02 -17.49 12.42
N ASP A 112 23.81 -16.82 11.58
CA ASP A 112 25.14 -17.29 11.18
C ASP A 112 26.12 -17.36 12.38
N TYR A 113 26.05 -16.41 13.32
CA TYR A 113 26.85 -16.43 14.56
C TYR A 113 26.38 -17.46 15.61
N SER A 114 25.13 -17.91 15.55
CA SER A 114 24.57 -18.89 16.50
C SER A 114 24.80 -20.35 16.08
N ILE A 115 25.26 -20.59 14.86
CA ILE A 115 25.52 -21.92 14.28
C ILE A 115 27.03 -22.24 14.25
N ALA A 116 27.89 -21.26 14.48
CA ALA A 116 29.34 -21.44 14.68
C ALA A 116 29.69 -21.69 16.15
#